data_AF-A0A0J1G2R1-F1
#
_entry.id   AF-A0A0J1G2R1-F1
#
_cell.length_a   1.000
_cell.length_b   1.000
_cell.length_c   1.000
_cell.angle_alpha   90.00
_cell.angle_beta   90.00
_cell.angle_gamma   90.00
#
_symmetry.space_group_name_H-M   'P 1'
#
loop_
_entity.id
_entity.type
_entity.pdbx_description
1 polymer ?
#
loop_
_entity_poly.entity_id
_entity_poly.type
_entity_poly.pdbx_seq_one_letter_code
_entity_poly.pdbx_strand_id
1 'polypeptide(L)'
;MKKYSPIGELGAFAKEYAESLAYSTGHGVCITDRDQVIATAGGIKKDMIGKAISKALERIINDRENVLSNRDDKNYVKITGEDMEENLAQVISPILCEGDAIGAVILISKDEKGKMGDTERIVAKCASGFMGRQMEQ
;
A
#
# COMPACT_ATOMS: atom_id res chain seq x y z
N MET A 1 -15.16 -8.72 29.29
CA MET A 1 -15.18 -8.80 27.81
C MET A 1 -14.38 -7.61 27.28
N LYS A 2 -13.15 -7.83 26.78
CA LYS A 2 -12.32 -6.74 26.25
C LYS A 2 -12.92 -6.29 24.91
N LYS A 3 -13.11 -4.99 24.74
CA LYS A 3 -13.63 -4.38 23.51
C LYS A 3 -12.56 -4.49 22.42
N TYR A 4 -12.61 -5.55 21.62
CA TYR A 4 -11.88 -5.63 20.35
C TYR A 4 -12.50 -4.58 19.43
N SER A 5 -11.77 -3.50 19.14
CA SER A 5 -12.11 -2.63 18.03
C SER A 5 -11.25 -3.07 16.85
N PRO A 6 -11.81 -3.76 15.85
CA PRO A 6 -11.06 -4.34 14.73
C PRO A 6 -10.13 -3.34 14.02
N ILE A 7 -10.49 -2.05 14.06
CA ILE A 7 -9.77 -0.95 13.44
C ILE A 7 -8.42 -0.67 14.13
N GLY A 8 -8.36 -0.79 15.46
CA GLY A 8 -7.15 -0.49 16.24
C GLY A 8 -6.08 -1.58 16.11
N GLU A 9 -6.50 -2.85 16.05
CA GLU A 9 -5.60 -4.00 15.88
C GLU A 9 -5.09 -4.10 14.45
N LEU A 10 -5.92 -3.78 13.45
CA LEU A 10 -5.51 -3.69 12.06
C LEU A 10 -4.40 -2.66 11.85
N GLY A 11 -4.50 -1.49 12.47
CA GLY A 11 -3.46 -0.45 12.37
C GLY A 11 -2.12 -0.90 12.96
N ALA A 12 -2.13 -1.61 14.09
CA ALA A 12 -0.91 -2.14 14.71
C ALA A 12 -0.25 -3.21 13.84
N PHE A 13 -1.03 -4.16 13.33
CA PHE A 13 -0.53 -5.19 12.42
C PHE A 13 -0.02 -4.59 11.11
N ALA A 14 -0.79 -3.70 10.47
CA ALA A 14 -0.40 -3.03 9.22
C ALA A 14 0.92 -2.27 9.38
N LYS A 15 1.15 -1.65 10.55
CA LYS A 15 2.41 -0.97 10.86
C LYS A 15 3.59 -1.95 10.88
N GLU A 16 3.53 -3.01 11.69
CA GLU A 16 4.61 -4.01 11.78
C GLU A 16 4.86 -4.68 10.42
N TYR A 17 3.80 -4.88 9.64
CA TYR A 17 3.87 -5.44 8.30
C TYR A 17 4.57 -4.49 7.31
N ALA A 18 4.20 -3.21 7.33
CA ALA A 18 4.86 -2.19 6.51
C ALA A 18 6.35 -2.06 6.87
N GLU A 19 6.69 -2.06 8.16
CA GLU A 19 8.07 -2.00 8.64
C GLU A 19 8.88 -3.21 8.16
N SER A 20 8.31 -4.42 8.25
CA SER A 20 8.96 -5.65 7.78
C SER A 20 9.18 -5.65 6.27
N LEU A 21 8.17 -5.26 5.49
CA LEU A 21 8.28 -5.14 4.03
C LEU A 21 9.34 -4.09 3.62
N ALA A 22 9.35 -2.93 4.28
CA ALA A 22 10.33 -1.89 4.00
C ALA A 22 11.76 -2.34 4.32
N TYR A 23 11.94 -3.09 5.41
CA TYR A 23 13.23 -3.66 5.79
C TYR A 23 13.71 -4.69 4.76
N SER A 24 12.84 -5.63 4.35
CA SER A 24 13.21 -6.71 3.43
C SER A 24 13.41 -6.24 1.98
N THR A 25 12.61 -5.28 1.52
CA THR A 25 12.66 -4.81 0.13
C THR A 25 13.58 -3.62 -0.09
N GLY A 26 13.87 -2.87 0.98
CA GLY A 26 14.55 -1.58 0.87
C GLY A 26 13.69 -0.46 0.28
N HIS A 27 12.42 -0.70 -0.05
CA HIS A 27 11.51 0.29 -0.62
C HIS A 27 10.74 1.08 0.45
N GLY A 28 10.10 2.17 0.04
CA GLY A 28 9.04 2.82 0.81
C GLY A 28 7.77 1.98 0.74
N VAL A 29 7.04 1.90 1.85
CA VAL A 29 5.82 1.09 1.95
C VAL A 29 4.68 1.94 2.47
N CYS A 30 3.53 1.84 1.82
CA CYS A 30 2.28 2.42 2.26
C CYS A 30 1.20 1.34 2.24
N ILE A 31 0.40 1.26 3.31
CA ILE A 31 -0.75 0.37 3.39
C ILE A 31 -1.98 1.23 3.64
N THR A 32 -3.05 0.91 2.91
CA THR A 32 -4.31 1.65 2.92
C THR A 32 -5.46 0.71 3.21
N ASP A 33 -6.50 1.23 3.85
CA ASP A 33 -7.84 0.64 3.74
C ASP A 33 -8.57 1.26 2.54
N ARG A 34 -9.91 1.23 2.51
CA ARG A 34 -10.69 1.80 1.41
C ARG A 34 -10.74 3.32 1.38
N ASP A 35 -10.41 3.97 2.50
CA ASP A 35 -10.67 5.39 2.71
C ASP A 35 -9.37 6.17 2.96
N GLN A 36 -8.40 5.57 3.66
CA GLN A 36 -7.22 6.28 4.15
C GLN A 36 -5.97 5.41 4.23
N VAL A 37 -4.83 6.09 4.36
CA VAL A 37 -3.55 5.46 4.69
C VAL A 37 -3.58 5.01 6.15
N ILE A 38 -3.32 3.73 6.41
CA ILE A 38 -3.32 3.15 7.76
C ILE A 38 -1.91 2.87 8.30
N ALA A 39 -0.92 2.69 7.41
CA ALA A 39 0.47 2.50 7.80
C ALA A 39 1.44 2.96 6.73
N THR A 40 2.62 3.41 7.18
CA THR A 40 3.73 3.83 6.32
C THR A 40 5.06 3.37 6.90
N ALA A 41 6.00 2.97 6.06
CA ALA A 41 7.36 2.63 6.46
C ALA A 41 8.37 2.93 5.34
N GLY A 42 9.66 2.73 5.60
CA GLY A 42 10.70 2.86 4.59
C GLY A 42 10.89 4.28 4.07
N GLY A 43 10.90 5.28 4.95
CA GLY A 43 11.16 6.68 4.59
C GLY A 43 9.94 7.44 4.05
N ILE A 44 8.79 6.77 3.89
CA ILE A 44 7.51 7.45 3.65
C ILE A 44 7.13 8.28 4.87
N LYS A 45 6.64 9.51 4.64
CA LYS A 45 6.32 10.46 5.70
C LYS A 45 5.17 9.93 6.56
N LYS A 46 5.35 9.94 7.89
CA LYS A 46 4.35 9.42 8.84
C LYS A 46 3.07 10.26 8.91
N ASP A 47 3.13 11.51 8.48
CA ASP A 47 1.98 12.42 8.40
C ASP A 47 0.99 12.01 7.30
N MET A 48 1.34 11.06 6.42
CA MET A 48 0.39 10.45 5.50
C MET A 48 -0.65 9.57 6.19
N ILE A 49 -0.33 9.00 7.36
CA ILE A 49 -1.28 8.13 8.09
C ILE A 49 -2.52 8.94 8.49
N GLY A 50 -3.70 8.41 8.16
CA GLY A 50 -4.99 9.07 8.35
C GLY A 50 -5.38 10.03 7.23
N LYS A 51 -4.52 10.28 6.23
CA LYS A 51 -4.92 11.04 5.04
C LYS A 51 -5.79 10.17 4.13
N ALA A 52 -6.82 10.80 3.57
CA ALA A 52 -7.68 10.17 2.60
C ALA A 52 -6.90 9.74 1.35
N ILE A 53 -7.20 8.54 0.84
CA ILE A 53 -6.61 8.07 -0.41
C ILE A 53 -7.16 8.88 -1.60
N SER A 54 -6.41 8.89 -2.70
CA SER A 54 -6.84 9.58 -3.91
C SER A 54 -7.97 8.80 -4.61
N LYS A 55 -8.82 9.51 -5.35
CA LYS A 55 -9.84 8.89 -6.22
C LYS A 55 -9.25 7.91 -7.25
N ALA A 56 -7.98 8.09 -7.63
CA ALA A 56 -7.32 7.16 -8.55
C ALA A 56 -6.99 5.85 -7.83
N LEU A 57 -6.47 5.93 -6.60
CA LEU A 57 -6.19 4.74 -5.80
C LEU A 57 -7.48 4.00 -5.40
N GLU A 58 -8.55 4.73 -5.03
CA GLU A 58 -9.87 4.15 -4.78
C GLU A 58 -10.34 3.28 -5.96
N ARG A 59 -10.19 3.77 -7.19
CA ARG A 59 -10.55 3.02 -8.41
C ARG A 59 -9.69 1.77 -8.57
N ILE A 60 -8.38 1.88 -8.42
CA ILE A 60 -7.47 0.72 -8.49
C ILE A 60 -7.86 -0.37 -7.48
N ILE A 61 -8.20 0.02 -6.24
CA ILE A 61 -8.68 -0.90 -5.21
C ILE A 61 -9.99 -1.57 -5.63
N ASN A 62 -10.98 -0.76 -6.04
CA ASN A 62 -12.31 -1.25 -6.41
C ASN A 62 -12.28 -2.18 -7.65
N ASP A 63 -11.48 -1.83 -8.65
CA ASP A 63 -11.30 -2.59 -9.89
C ASP A 63 -10.37 -3.80 -9.71
N ARG A 64 -9.77 -3.95 -8.52
CA ARG A 64 -8.84 -5.04 -8.16
C ARG A 64 -7.63 -5.11 -9.09
N GLU A 65 -7.20 -3.95 -9.57
CA GLU A 65 -6.11 -3.82 -10.53
C GLU A 65 -4.75 -3.84 -9.84
N ASN A 66 -3.79 -4.57 -10.40
CA ASN A 66 -2.40 -4.51 -9.95
C ASN A 66 -1.65 -3.52 -10.84
N VAL A 67 -0.99 -2.55 -10.23
CA VAL A 67 -0.22 -1.52 -10.95
C VAL A 67 1.26 -1.78 -10.78
N LEU A 68 2.00 -1.65 -11.89
CA LEU A 68 3.44 -1.45 -11.90
C LEU A 68 3.68 -0.21 -12.75
N SER A 69 4.27 0.81 -12.15
CA SER A 69 4.54 2.10 -12.79
C SER A 69 5.97 2.50 -12.51
N ASN A 70 6.76 2.78 -13.54
CA ASN A 70 8.04 3.44 -13.46
C ASN A 70 7.88 4.94 -13.76
N ARG A 71 8.91 5.74 -13.47
CA ARG A 71 8.87 7.22 -13.59
C ARG A 71 8.36 7.74 -14.94
N ASP A 72 8.70 7.06 -16.04
CA ASP A 72 8.32 7.47 -17.39
C ASP A 72 6.95 6.93 -17.84
N ASP A 73 6.31 6.10 -17.01
CA ASP A 73 5.03 5.50 -17.33
C ASP A 73 3.86 6.43 -17.00
N LYS A 74 2.84 6.42 -17.87
CA LYS A 74 1.63 7.26 -17.70
C LYS A 74 0.62 6.70 -16.69
N ASN A 75 0.89 5.53 -16.13
CA ASN A 75 0.00 4.82 -15.21
C ASN A 75 0.36 5.05 -13.73
N TYR A 76 1.12 6.11 -13.43
CA TYR A 76 1.36 6.51 -12.04
C TYR A 76 0.03 6.85 -11.35
N VAL A 77 -0.12 6.39 -10.11
CA VAL A 77 -1.32 6.56 -9.30
C VAL A 77 -0.94 7.30 -8.03
N LYS A 78 -1.48 8.51 -7.87
CA LYS A 78 -1.33 9.27 -6.61
C LYS A 78 -1.93 8.49 -5.45
N ILE A 79 -1.22 8.38 -4.33
CA ILE A 79 -1.72 7.67 -3.14
C ILE A 79 -2.74 8.52 -2.39
N THR A 80 -2.41 9.79 -2.14
CA THR A 80 -3.28 10.77 -1.45
C THR A 80 -3.65 11.92 -2.39
N GLY A 81 -4.70 12.67 -2.05
CA GLY A 81 -5.10 13.88 -2.80
C GLY A 81 -4.13 15.07 -2.65
N GLU A 82 -3.32 15.06 -1.60
CA GLU A 82 -2.29 16.06 -1.32
C GLU A 82 -0.93 15.59 -1.85
N ASP A 83 -0.15 16.54 -2.38
CA ASP A 83 1.02 16.30 -3.24
C ASP A 83 2.09 15.38 -2.62
N MET A 84 2.40 14.29 -3.33
CA MET A 84 3.77 13.80 -3.40
C MET A 84 4.43 14.53 -4.58
N GLU A 85 5.50 15.27 -4.29
CA GLU A 85 6.17 16.18 -5.23
C GLU A 85 6.81 15.45 -6.43
N GLU A 86 6.93 14.11 -6.40
CA GLU A 86 7.61 13.34 -7.43
C GLU A 86 6.92 12.00 -7.78
N ASN A 87 6.77 11.74 -9.08
CA ASN A 87 6.30 10.45 -9.61
C ASN A 87 7.42 9.40 -9.50
N LEU A 88 7.57 8.81 -8.31
CA LEU A 88 8.50 7.71 -8.10
C LEU A 88 7.92 6.39 -8.62
N ALA A 89 8.79 5.47 -9.03
CA ALA A 89 8.35 4.14 -9.46
C ALA A 89 7.61 3.44 -8.31
N GLN A 90 6.48 2.79 -8.62
CA GLN A 90 5.62 2.17 -7.63
C GLN A 90 4.97 0.87 -8.12
N VAL A 91 4.61 0.04 -7.15
CA VAL A 91 3.77 -1.15 -7.33
C VAL A 91 2.59 -1.05 -6.38
N ILE A 92 1.38 -1.31 -6.88
CA ILE A 92 0.15 -1.34 -6.09
C ILE A 92 -0.49 -2.71 -6.24
N SER A 93 -0.80 -3.34 -5.11
CA SER A 93 -1.52 -4.61 -5.06
C SER A 93 -2.71 -4.51 -4.10
N PRO A 94 -3.95 -4.62 -4.61
CA PRO A 94 -5.15 -4.63 -3.77
C PRO A 94 -5.15 -5.79 -2.77
N ILE A 95 -5.63 -5.51 -1.56
CA ILE A 95 -5.85 -6.49 -0.50
C ILE A 95 -7.28 -7.02 -0.67
N LEU A 96 -7.41 -8.33 -0.87
CA LEU A 96 -8.70 -9.01 -1.02
C LEU A 96 -8.96 -9.88 0.20
N CYS A 97 -10.12 -9.70 0.84
CA CYS A 97 -10.61 -10.51 1.95
C CYS A 97 -11.96 -11.11 1.52
N GLU A 98 -12.06 -12.44 1.46
CA GLU A 98 -13.24 -13.16 0.94
C GLU A 98 -13.71 -12.69 -0.45
N GLY A 99 -12.78 -12.18 -1.26
CA GLY A 99 -13.08 -11.63 -2.57
C GLY A 99 -13.51 -10.17 -2.58
N ASP A 100 -13.63 -9.50 -1.44
CA ASP A 100 -13.86 -8.05 -1.35
C ASP A 100 -12.54 -7.29 -1.24
N ALA A 101 -12.39 -6.23 -2.05
CA ALA A 101 -11.22 -5.36 -1.98
C ALA A 101 -11.35 -4.44 -0.78
N ILE A 102 -10.47 -4.59 0.22
CA ILE A 102 -10.54 -3.87 1.50
C ILE A 102 -9.46 -2.77 1.64
N GLY A 103 -8.55 -2.68 0.69
CA GLY A 103 -7.42 -1.76 0.74
C GLY A 103 -6.33 -2.12 -0.28
N ALA A 104 -5.12 -1.61 -0.08
CA ALA A 104 -3.96 -1.95 -0.91
C ALA A 104 -2.63 -1.92 -0.15
N VAL A 105 -1.69 -2.75 -0.60
CA VAL A 105 -0.25 -2.67 -0.29
C VAL A 105 0.46 -1.96 -1.43
N ILE A 106 1.27 -0.97 -1.11
CA ILE A 106 1.94 -0.10 -2.07
C ILE A 106 3.44 -0.08 -1.76
N LEU A 107 4.25 -0.45 -2.75
CA LEU A 107 5.71 -0.30 -2.71
C LEU A 107 6.11 0.90 -3.57
N ILE A 108 7.00 1.75 -3.07
CA ILE A 108 7.44 2.98 -3.73
C ILE A 108 8.96 3.01 -3.70
N SER A 109 9.57 3.33 -4.83
CA SER A 109 11.02 3.45 -4.89
C SER A 109 11.49 4.60 -4.02
N LYS A 110 12.69 4.47 -3.44
CA LYS A 110 13.34 5.54 -2.67
C LYS A 110 14.25 6.43 -3.51
N ASP A 111 14.51 6.03 -4.75
CA ASP A 111 15.41 6.73 -5.68
C ASP A 111 14.62 7.11 -6.94
N GLU A 112 14.81 8.33 -7.38
CA GLU A 112 14.34 8.88 -8.65
C GLU A 112 14.71 8.04 -9.89
N LYS A 113 15.82 7.28 -9.82
CA LYS A 113 16.29 6.36 -10.87
C LYS A 113 15.89 4.91 -10.60
N GLY A 114 15.29 4.64 -9.45
CA GLY A 114 14.86 3.30 -9.08
C GLY A 114 13.75 2.81 -10.01
N LYS A 115 13.79 1.51 -10.30
CA LYS A 115 12.78 0.84 -11.12
C LYS A 115 12.07 -0.22 -10.30
N MET A 116 10.80 -0.43 -10.65
CA MET A 116 9.99 -1.52 -10.16
C MET A 116 9.85 -2.58 -11.26
N GLY A 117 9.96 -3.84 -10.88
CA GLY A 117 9.88 -4.98 -11.79
C GLY A 117 8.96 -6.08 -11.27
N ASP A 118 9.09 -7.26 -11.89
CA ASP A 118 8.30 -8.44 -11.51
C ASP A 118 8.57 -8.89 -10.06
N THR A 119 9.79 -8.66 -9.55
CA THR A 119 10.13 -8.96 -8.15
C THR A 119 9.25 -8.17 -7.19
N GLU A 120 9.19 -6.85 -7.33
CA GLU A 120 8.38 -6.00 -6.45
C GLU A 120 6.89 -6.25 -6.64
N ARG A 121 6.46 -6.56 -7.88
CA ARG A 121 5.09 -6.98 -8.17
C ARG A 121 4.71 -8.25 -7.41
N ILE A 122 5.56 -9.27 -7.43
CA ILE A 122 5.32 -10.53 -6.71
C ILE A 122 5.34 -10.28 -5.21
N VAL A 123 6.28 -9.48 -4.70
CA VAL A 123 6.34 -9.13 -3.26
C VAL A 123 5.07 -8.42 -2.81
N ALA A 124 4.61 -7.40 -3.53
CA ALA A 124 3.38 -6.67 -3.21
C ALA A 124 2.15 -7.58 -3.26
N LYS A 125 2.07 -8.49 -4.24
CA LYS A 125 0.98 -9.45 -4.37
C LYS A 125 0.97 -10.50 -3.26
N CYS A 126 2.14 -11.03 -2.91
CA CYS A 126 2.29 -11.91 -1.76
C CYS A 126 1.88 -11.18 -0.48
N ALA A 127 2.27 -9.92 -0.36
CA ALA A 127 1.98 -9.11 0.81
C ALA A 127 0.48 -8.84 0.98
N SER A 128 -0.19 -8.38 -0.08
CA SER A 128 -1.62 -8.10 -0.05
C SER A 128 -2.45 -9.37 0.11
N GLY A 129 -2.02 -10.49 -0.48
CA GLY A 129 -2.67 -11.79 -0.31
C GLY A 129 -2.54 -12.35 1.11
N PHE A 130 -1.38 -12.19 1.75
CA PHE A 130 -1.19 -12.56 3.16
C PHE A 130 -2.05 -11.69 4.08
N MET A 131 -2.03 -10.37 3.88
CA MET A 131 -2.82 -9.45 4.69
C MET A 131 -4.33 -9.72 4.54
N GLY A 132 -4.81 -10.00 3.33
CA GLY A 132 -6.21 -10.37 3.08
C GLY A 132 -6.64 -11.60 3.87
N ARG A 133 -5.84 -12.68 3.87
CA ARG A 133 -6.11 -13.89 4.65
C ARG A 133 -6.00 -13.70 6.15
N GLN A 134 -5.15 -12.77 6.61
CA GLN A 134 -5.04 -12.46 8.03
C GLN A 134 -6.29 -11.74 8.55
N MET A 135 -7.03 -11.05 7.67
CA MET A 135 -8.29 -10.39 7.99
C MET A 135 -9.50 -11.34 8.03
N GLU A 136 -9.37 -12.54 7.45
CA GLU A 136 -10.41 -13.57 7.46
C GLU A 136 -10.44 -14.38 8.77
N GLN A 137 -9.39 -14.27 9.59
CA GLN A 137 -9.21 -15.02 10.85
C GLN A 137 -9.63 -14.20 12.06
#